data_AF-A0A9D1AUZ0-F1
#
_entry.id   AF-A0A9D1AUZ0-F1
#
_cell.length_a   1.000
_cell.length_b   1.000
_cell.length_c   1.000
_cell.angle_alpha   90.00
_cell.angle_beta   90.00
_cell.angle_gamma   90.00
#
_symmetry.space_group_name_H-M   'P 1'
#
loop_
_entity.id
_entity.type
_entity.pdbx_description
1 polymer ?
#
loop_
_entity_poly.entity_id
_entity_poly.type
_entity_poly.pdbx_seq_one_letter_code
_entity_poly.pdbx_strand_id
1 'polypeptide(L)'
;MAETQCCPVMDLQWTPRVVDDQYADVYFCASCGHVHRTEKYSANLRFPYHDRCVNCGGDLRLTPAAGGQDPPDPCHVQCTVCGLTAAEDKELHDKLAALHPNRDYLLAAQALADSGRHVLALKLATAQTRWGDDPVMGEIQRLAVLEVMNELDRALDEAYEWADNEGCPPLVFGVIAQLEAGVGNLRGALSALERGLAADPDNSDWWIDYAELNMHLDERPNAIRAAGKALADPQTERRAVAVLSEVGERYYAGAQYAEALGACSLAQHRQEQYTELAWLRARISAVNQDNNYMIKWLEITLQLDPSHEEAQEMLAPYKRKRGWFRW
;
A
#
# COMPACT_ATOMS: atom_id res chain seq x y z
N MET A 1 -35.54 -20.60 -26.88
CA MET A 1 -34.53 -20.85 -25.85
C MET A 1 -34.60 -19.67 -24.91
N ALA A 2 -35.13 -19.87 -23.70
CA ALA A 2 -35.21 -18.81 -22.71
C ALA A 2 -33.78 -18.58 -22.18
N GLU A 3 -33.25 -17.38 -22.36
CA GLU A 3 -32.03 -16.94 -21.68
C GLU A 3 -32.33 -16.95 -20.19
N THR A 4 -31.85 -17.99 -19.50
CA THR A 4 -31.84 -18.03 -18.05
C THR A 4 -30.98 -16.87 -17.57
N GLN A 5 -31.60 -15.77 -17.13
CA GLN A 5 -31.00 -14.77 -16.25
C GLN A 5 -30.63 -15.48 -14.95
N CYS A 6 -29.53 -16.24 -14.98
CA CYS A 6 -29.21 -17.21 -13.95
C CYS A 6 -28.48 -16.56 -12.77
N CYS A 7 -28.07 -15.29 -12.89
CA CYS A 7 -27.21 -14.63 -11.90
C CYS A 7 -27.71 -13.19 -11.64
N PRO A 8 -27.99 -12.83 -10.37
CA PRO A 8 -28.26 -11.44 -10.02
C PRO A 8 -27.01 -10.59 -10.29
N VAL A 9 -27.21 -9.35 -10.74
CA VAL A 9 -26.11 -8.43 -11.13
C VAL A 9 -25.10 -8.20 -10.01
N MET A 10 -25.56 -8.28 -8.75
CA MET A 10 -24.72 -8.08 -7.56
C MET A 10 -23.58 -9.10 -7.42
N ASP A 11 -23.69 -10.27 -8.07
CA ASP A 11 -22.69 -11.35 -7.94
C ASP A 11 -21.71 -11.38 -9.11
N LEU A 12 -21.86 -10.48 -10.09
CA LEU A 12 -21.02 -10.46 -11.28
C LEU A 12 -19.77 -9.59 -11.06
N GLN A 13 -18.60 -10.17 -11.27
CA GLN A 13 -17.32 -9.50 -11.06
C GLN A 13 -16.31 -9.86 -12.16
N TRP A 14 -15.34 -8.96 -12.38
CA TRP A 14 -14.18 -9.24 -13.23
C TRP A 14 -13.03 -9.80 -12.40
N THR A 15 -12.25 -10.68 -13.00
CA THR A 15 -11.03 -11.21 -12.39
C THR A 15 -10.01 -11.54 -13.48
N PRO A 16 -8.71 -11.32 -13.26
CA PRO A 16 -7.68 -11.73 -14.19
C PRO A 16 -7.47 -13.24 -14.06
N ARG A 17 -7.39 -13.95 -15.20
CA ARG A 17 -7.10 -15.39 -15.26
C ARG A 17 -6.16 -15.69 -16.41
N VAL A 18 -5.42 -16.78 -16.31
CA VAL A 18 -4.71 -17.36 -17.45
C VAL A 18 -5.65 -18.34 -18.15
N VAL A 19 -5.95 -18.09 -19.43
CA VAL A 19 -6.83 -18.89 -20.28
C VAL A 19 -6.11 -19.19 -21.59
N ASP A 20 -5.80 -20.47 -21.84
CA ASP A 20 -5.00 -20.94 -22.99
C ASP A 20 -3.65 -20.21 -23.09
N ASP A 21 -2.88 -20.22 -21.98
CA ASP A 21 -1.55 -19.60 -21.86
C ASP A 21 -1.53 -18.08 -22.10
N GLN A 22 -2.67 -17.41 -21.98
CA GLN A 22 -2.80 -15.96 -22.13
C GLN A 22 -3.59 -15.35 -20.98
N TYR A 23 -3.18 -14.16 -20.54
CA TYR A 23 -3.97 -13.42 -19.57
C TYR A 23 -5.27 -12.93 -20.19
N ALA A 24 -6.33 -13.04 -19.41
CA ALA A 24 -7.65 -12.59 -19.78
C ALA A 24 -8.35 -11.93 -18.60
N ASP A 25 -9.11 -10.88 -18.89
CA ASP A 25 -10.10 -10.36 -17.96
C ASP A 25 -11.38 -11.20 -18.13
N VAL A 26 -11.78 -11.91 -17.07
CA VAL A 26 -12.91 -12.84 -17.07
C VAL A 26 -14.05 -12.27 -16.24
N TYR A 27 -15.20 -12.05 -16.87
CA TYR A 27 -16.44 -11.65 -16.21
C TYR A 27 -17.23 -12.90 -15.83
N PHE A 28 -17.41 -13.13 -14.54
CA PHE A 28 -18.06 -14.34 -14.04
C PHE A 28 -18.97 -14.05 -12.84
N CYS A 29 -19.88 -14.97 -12.56
CA CYS A 29 -20.73 -14.94 -11.37
C CYS A 29 -20.01 -15.60 -10.19
N ALA A 30 -19.77 -14.86 -9.11
CA ALA A 30 -19.15 -15.37 -7.89
C ALA A 30 -19.96 -16.50 -7.23
N SER A 31 -21.29 -16.46 -7.34
CA SER A 31 -22.19 -17.42 -6.69
C SER A 31 -22.26 -18.78 -7.38
N CYS A 32 -22.20 -18.83 -8.71
CA CYS A 32 -22.33 -20.09 -9.46
C CYS A 32 -21.10 -20.47 -10.30
N GLY A 33 -20.09 -19.59 -10.39
CA GLY A 33 -18.88 -19.80 -11.17
C GLY A 33 -19.06 -19.69 -12.69
N HIS A 34 -20.25 -19.34 -13.18
CA HIS A 34 -20.52 -19.24 -14.62
C HIS A 34 -19.75 -18.05 -15.23
N VAL A 35 -19.02 -18.31 -16.32
CA VAL A 35 -18.28 -17.30 -17.08
C VAL A 35 -19.20 -16.70 -18.14
N HIS A 36 -19.45 -15.40 -18.03
CA HIS A 36 -20.29 -14.65 -18.97
C HIS A 36 -19.49 -14.05 -20.12
N ARG A 37 -18.23 -13.66 -19.87
CA ARG A 37 -17.37 -13.05 -20.89
C ARG A 37 -15.90 -13.30 -20.55
N THR A 38 -15.09 -13.52 -21.59
CA THR A 38 -13.64 -13.65 -21.47
C THR A 38 -13.01 -12.72 -22.49
N GLU A 39 -12.15 -11.82 -22.03
CA GLU A 39 -11.41 -10.90 -22.89
C GLU A 39 -9.93 -11.21 -22.81
N LYS A 40 -9.42 -11.86 -23.87
CA LYS A 40 -8.00 -12.24 -23.94
C LYS A 40 -7.17 -11.07 -24.45
N TYR A 41 -6.03 -10.85 -23.79
CA TYR A 41 -5.10 -9.80 -24.14
C TYR A 41 -3.67 -10.32 -24.06
N SER A 42 -2.80 -9.86 -24.94
CA SER A 42 -1.36 -10.02 -24.75
C SER A 42 -0.94 -9.10 -23.59
N ALA A 43 -0.68 -9.65 -22.40
CA ALA A 43 -0.22 -8.87 -21.26
C ALA A 43 1.23 -8.43 -21.47
N ASN A 44 1.51 -7.16 -21.18
CA ASN A 44 2.87 -6.63 -21.22
C ASN A 44 3.59 -6.88 -19.88
N LEU A 45 4.12 -8.09 -19.71
CA LEU A 45 4.79 -8.55 -18.47
C LEU A 45 6.31 -8.37 -18.49
N ARG A 46 6.85 -7.68 -19.50
CA ARG A 46 8.28 -7.36 -19.60
C ARG A 46 8.48 -5.91 -19.16
N PHE A 47 9.70 -5.58 -18.74
CA PHE A 47 10.07 -4.20 -18.40
C PHE A 47 9.66 -3.23 -19.52
N PRO A 48 9.05 -2.08 -19.19
CA PRO A 48 8.45 -1.17 -20.17
C PRO A 48 9.46 -0.30 -20.93
N TYR A 49 10.64 -0.85 -21.29
CA TYR A 49 11.71 -0.14 -21.98
C TYR A 49 11.30 0.48 -23.32
N HIS A 50 12.03 1.52 -23.73
CA HIS A 50 11.74 2.26 -24.95
C HIS A 50 11.72 1.42 -26.23
N ASP A 51 12.45 0.30 -26.25
CA ASP A 51 12.52 -0.68 -27.35
C ASP A 51 11.41 -1.75 -27.32
N ARG A 52 10.42 -1.61 -26.44
CA ARG A 52 9.29 -2.55 -26.27
C ARG A 52 7.98 -1.93 -26.70
N CYS A 53 7.13 -2.77 -27.29
CA CYS A 53 5.75 -2.43 -27.60
C CYS A 53 4.94 -2.28 -26.31
N VAL A 54 4.20 -1.18 -26.19
CA VAL A 54 3.38 -0.87 -25.01
C VAL A 54 2.24 -1.88 -24.90
N ASN A 55 1.65 -2.29 -26.03
CA ASN A 55 0.55 -3.26 -26.06
C ASN A 55 0.95 -4.64 -25.53
N CYS A 56 2.09 -5.22 -25.94
CA CYS A 56 2.37 -6.64 -25.68
C CYS A 56 3.77 -6.97 -25.14
N GLY A 57 4.65 -5.98 -24.96
CA GLY A 57 6.03 -6.19 -24.51
C GLY A 57 6.98 -6.78 -25.56
N GLY A 58 6.51 -7.04 -26.80
CA GLY A 58 7.34 -7.52 -27.89
C GLY A 58 8.39 -6.50 -28.33
N ASP A 59 9.53 -6.99 -28.83
CA ASP A 59 10.61 -6.15 -29.37
C ASP A 59 10.10 -5.28 -30.53
N LEU A 60 10.45 -4.00 -30.50
CA LEU A 60 10.25 -3.06 -31.59
C LEU A 60 11.41 -3.17 -32.59
N ARG A 61 11.11 -3.33 -33.89
CA ARG A 61 12.11 -3.38 -34.96
C ARG A 61 11.78 -2.42 -36.09
N LEU A 62 12.82 -1.84 -36.67
CA LEU A 62 12.70 -1.09 -37.91
C LEU A 62 12.23 -2.04 -39.01
N THR A 63 11.14 -1.67 -39.67
CA THR A 63 10.64 -2.36 -40.84
C THR A 63 11.17 -1.71 -42.11
N PRO A 64 11.56 -2.49 -43.13
CA PRO A 64 11.94 -1.93 -44.41
C PRO A 64 10.76 -1.15 -44.98
N ALA A 65 11.00 0.09 -45.42
CA ALA A 65 9.97 0.91 -46.03
C ALA A 65 9.31 0.16 -47.19
N ALA A 66 7.99 0.25 -47.31
CA ALA A 66 7.22 -0.32 -48.41
C ALA A 66 7.72 0.29 -49.74
N GLY A 67 8.65 -0.41 -50.41
CA GLY A 67 9.34 0.10 -51.59
C GLY A 67 10.85 -0.15 -51.63
N GLY A 68 11.45 -0.75 -50.60
CA GLY A 68 12.88 -1.12 -50.61
C GLY A 68 13.82 0.09 -50.57
N GLN A 69 13.36 1.22 -50.03
CA GLN A 69 14.23 2.37 -49.78
C GLN A 69 15.20 2.03 -48.64
N ASP A 70 16.48 2.14 -48.96
CA ASP A 70 17.59 2.02 -48.02
C ASP A 70 18.18 3.43 -47.86
N PRO A 71 18.24 4.01 -46.64
CA PRO A 71 17.97 3.40 -45.34
C PRO A 71 16.48 3.29 -44.94
N PRO A 72 16.12 2.34 -44.06
CA PRO A 72 14.78 2.24 -43.50
C PRO A 72 14.38 3.52 -42.76
N ASP A 73 13.14 3.95 -42.93
CA ASP A 73 12.59 5.12 -42.25
C ASP A 73 12.59 4.88 -40.73
N PRO A 74 13.29 5.70 -39.92
CA PRO A 74 13.31 5.56 -38.46
C PRO A 74 11.93 5.68 -37.83
N CYS A 75 10.93 6.22 -38.53
CA CYS A 75 9.54 6.30 -38.09
C CYS A 75 8.77 4.99 -38.30
N HIS A 76 9.28 4.05 -39.09
CA HIS A 76 8.63 2.77 -39.41
C HIS A 76 9.11 1.64 -38.49
N VAL A 77 8.76 1.75 -37.21
CA VAL A 77 9.05 0.74 -36.19
C VAL A 77 7.78 -0.09 -35.92
N GLN A 78 7.89 -1.42 -35.99
CA GLN A 78 6.80 -2.36 -35.71
C GLN A 78 7.17 -3.36 -34.61
N CYS A 79 6.16 -3.77 -33.85
CA CYS A 79 6.31 -4.85 -32.89
C CYS A 79 6.45 -6.21 -33.58
N THR A 80 7.48 -6.97 -33.19
CA THR A 80 7.73 -8.33 -33.67
C THR A 80 6.69 -9.36 -33.27
N VAL A 81 5.81 -9.05 -32.30
CA VAL A 81 4.80 -9.97 -31.76
C VAL A 81 3.41 -9.64 -32.29
N CYS A 82 2.94 -8.40 -32.08
CA CYS A 82 1.59 -8.01 -32.49
C CYS A 82 1.51 -7.31 -33.86
N GLY A 83 2.66 -6.98 -34.47
CA GLY A 83 2.72 -6.29 -35.77
C GLY A 83 2.35 -4.80 -35.75
N LEU A 84 1.88 -4.26 -34.62
CA LEU A 84 1.50 -2.86 -34.52
C LEU A 84 2.71 -1.95 -34.69
N THR A 85 2.54 -0.88 -35.47
CA THR A 85 3.44 0.27 -35.44
C THR A 85 3.29 1.06 -34.14
N ALA A 86 4.28 1.90 -33.81
CA ALA A 86 4.18 2.77 -32.64
C ALA A 86 2.95 3.71 -32.67
N ALA A 87 2.55 4.18 -33.86
CA ALA A 87 1.37 5.03 -34.03
C ALA A 87 0.07 4.25 -33.80
N GLU A 88 -0.06 3.04 -34.35
CA GLU A 88 -1.22 2.17 -34.13
C GLU A 88 -1.32 1.70 -32.67
N ASP A 89 -0.17 1.43 -32.02
CA ASP A 89 -0.10 1.08 -30.60
C ASP A 89 -0.66 2.23 -29.74
N LYS A 90 -0.25 3.48 -30.02
CA LYS A 90 -0.80 4.65 -29.33
C LYS A 90 -2.29 4.83 -29.60
N GLU A 91 -2.74 4.74 -30.85
CA GLU A 91 -4.15 4.89 -31.20
C GLU A 91 -5.04 3.84 -30.52
N LEU A 92 -4.54 2.59 -30.40
CA LEU A 92 -5.21 1.54 -29.64
C LEU A 92 -5.39 1.95 -28.16
N HIS A 93 -4.34 2.46 -27.52
CA HIS A 93 -4.41 2.88 -26.12
C HIS A 93 -5.27 4.14 -25.94
N ASP A 94 -5.27 5.08 -26.88
CA ASP A 94 -6.17 6.24 -26.88
C ASP A 94 -7.65 5.78 -26.90
N LYS A 95 -7.96 4.74 -27.70
CA LYS A 95 -9.31 4.14 -27.73
C LYS A 95 -9.66 3.42 -26.43
N LEU A 96 -8.71 2.73 -25.80
CA LEU A 96 -8.92 2.08 -24.50
C LEU A 96 -9.14 3.12 -23.39
N ALA A 97 -8.34 4.19 -23.37
CA ALA A 97 -8.48 5.29 -22.42
C ALA A 97 -9.80 6.04 -22.56
N ALA A 98 -10.33 6.13 -23.79
CA ALA A 98 -11.63 6.74 -24.08
C ALA A 98 -12.83 6.02 -23.44
N LEU A 99 -12.63 4.84 -22.84
CA LEU A 99 -13.63 4.19 -21.99
C LEU A 99 -13.85 4.95 -20.67
N HIS A 100 -12.86 5.75 -20.23
CA HIS A 100 -12.97 6.64 -19.08
C HIS A 100 -13.33 8.07 -19.53
N PRO A 101 -14.19 8.81 -18.80
CA PRO A 101 -14.67 10.13 -19.24
C PRO A 101 -13.56 11.15 -19.55
N ASN A 102 -12.45 11.10 -18.80
CA ASN A 102 -11.35 12.05 -18.94
C ASN A 102 -10.35 11.69 -20.04
N ARG A 103 -10.43 10.48 -20.62
CA ARG A 103 -9.47 9.95 -21.61
C ARG A 103 -8.00 9.94 -21.14
N ASP A 104 -7.79 10.03 -19.84
CA ASP A 104 -6.50 9.98 -19.18
C ASP A 104 -6.10 8.51 -18.91
N TYR A 105 -4.87 8.12 -19.24
CA TYR A 105 -4.45 6.72 -19.11
C TYR A 105 -4.41 6.28 -17.64
N LEU A 106 -3.92 7.13 -16.72
CA LEU A 106 -3.78 6.79 -15.31
C LEU A 106 -5.14 6.59 -14.65
N LEU A 107 -6.07 7.54 -14.80
CA LEU A 107 -7.41 7.44 -14.24
C LEU A 107 -8.19 6.26 -14.85
N ALA A 108 -8.02 6.01 -16.15
CA ALA A 108 -8.61 4.84 -16.80
C ALA A 108 -8.02 3.52 -16.28
N ALA A 109 -6.70 3.46 -16.07
CA ALA A 109 -6.04 2.29 -15.49
C ALA A 109 -6.54 2.00 -14.07
N GLN A 110 -6.64 3.04 -13.21
CA GLN A 110 -7.16 2.93 -11.85
C GLN A 110 -8.61 2.43 -11.84
N ALA A 111 -9.49 3.05 -12.63
CA ALA A 111 -10.90 2.63 -12.73
C ALA A 111 -11.05 1.18 -13.22
N LEU A 112 -10.18 0.72 -14.14
CA LEU A 112 -10.19 -0.66 -14.61
C LEU A 112 -9.68 -1.63 -13.53
N ALA A 113 -8.61 -1.27 -12.80
CA ALA A 113 -8.11 -2.06 -11.68
C ALA A 113 -9.17 -2.22 -10.59
N ASP A 114 -9.83 -1.13 -10.17
CA ASP A 114 -10.92 -1.15 -9.18
C ASP A 114 -12.10 -2.04 -9.62
N SER A 115 -12.34 -2.12 -10.93
CA SER A 115 -13.39 -2.98 -11.50
C SER A 115 -12.99 -4.44 -11.68
N GLY A 116 -11.73 -4.80 -11.43
CA GLY A 116 -11.17 -6.15 -11.58
C GLY A 116 -10.59 -6.49 -12.96
N ARG A 117 -10.55 -5.53 -13.89
CA ARG A 117 -10.05 -5.68 -15.28
C ARG A 117 -8.56 -5.35 -15.36
N HIS A 118 -7.76 -6.15 -14.67
CA HIS A 118 -6.35 -5.87 -14.42
C HIS A 118 -5.48 -5.96 -15.69
N VAL A 119 -5.83 -6.80 -16.67
CA VAL A 119 -4.99 -6.93 -17.87
C VAL A 119 -5.06 -5.66 -18.73
N LEU A 120 -6.25 -5.07 -18.85
CA LEU A 120 -6.38 -3.75 -19.46
C LEU A 120 -5.79 -2.63 -18.60
N ALA A 121 -5.95 -2.68 -17.28
CA ALA A 121 -5.33 -1.72 -16.38
C ALA A 121 -3.80 -1.69 -16.57
N LEU A 122 -3.17 -2.87 -16.72
CA LEU A 122 -1.73 -2.99 -16.97
C LEU A 122 -1.32 -2.30 -18.27
N LYS A 123 -2.11 -2.47 -19.35
CA LYS A 123 -1.85 -1.82 -20.64
C LYS A 123 -1.90 -0.30 -20.53
N LEU A 124 -2.93 0.23 -19.87
CA LEU A 124 -3.09 1.67 -19.71
C LEU A 124 -2.04 2.27 -18.76
N ALA A 125 -1.65 1.56 -17.69
CA ALA A 125 -0.54 1.98 -16.84
C ALA A 125 0.78 2.02 -17.64
N THR A 126 1.03 1.04 -18.51
CA THR A 126 2.19 1.04 -19.41
C THR A 126 2.11 2.18 -20.45
N ALA A 127 0.91 2.51 -20.94
CA ALA A 127 0.73 3.66 -21.82
C ALA A 127 1.01 4.98 -21.10
N GLN A 128 0.64 5.09 -19.82
CA GLN A 128 0.93 6.25 -18.99
C GLN A 128 2.44 6.48 -18.85
N THR A 129 3.25 5.42 -18.70
CA THR A 129 4.72 5.57 -18.59
C THR A 129 5.35 6.07 -19.90
N ARG A 130 4.70 5.82 -21.04
CA ARG A 130 5.22 6.18 -22.37
C ARG A 130 4.69 7.51 -22.92
N TRP A 131 3.40 7.77 -22.75
CA TRP A 131 2.69 8.85 -23.42
C TRP A 131 1.86 9.72 -22.47
N GLY A 132 1.81 9.37 -21.18
CA GLY A 132 1.05 10.10 -20.19
C GLY A 132 1.76 11.35 -19.66
N ASP A 133 1.00 12.19 -18.96
CA ASP A 133 1.50 13.43 -18.37
C ASP A 133 2.35 13.19 -17.11
N ASP A 134 2.15 12.05 -16.45
CA ASP A 134 2.86 11.64 -15.24
C ASP A 134 3.36 10.19 -15.38
N PRO A 135 4.56 9.99 -15.96
CA PRO A 135 5.11 8.65 -16.17
C PRO A 135 5.49 7.96 -14.85
N VAL A 136 5.81 8.72 -13.80
CA VAL A 136 6.16 8.17 -12.47
C VAL A 136 4.93 7.48 -11.88
N MET A 137 3.79 8.16 -11.88
CA MET A 137 2.54 7.55 -11.40
C MET A 137 2.06 6.41 -12.30
N GLY A 138 2.39 6.45 -13.60
CA GLY A 138 2.18 5.32 -14.50
C GLY A 138 2.94 4.06 -14.07
N GLU A 139 4.20 4.21 -13.70
CA GLU A 139 5.06 3.10 -13.27
C GLU A 139 4.56 2.53 -11.92
N ILE A 140 4.21 3.39 -10.97
CA ILE A 140 3.63 2.98 -9.68
C ILE A 140 2.32 2.21 -9.89
N GLN A 141 1.41 2.73 -10.73
CA GLN A 141 0.17 2.04 -11.06
C GLN A 141 0.43 0.69 -11.74
N ARG A 142 1.44 0.60 -12.60
CA ARG A 142 1.82 -0.63 -13.28
C ARG A 142 2.32 -1.69 -12.29
N LEU A 143 3.19 -1.32 -11.36
CA LEU A 143 3.66 -2.18 -10.28
C LEU A 143 2.52 -2.69 -9.39
N ALA A 144 1.59 -1.79 -9.00
CA ALA A 144 0.41 -2.15 -8.23
C ALA A 144 -0.51 -3.14 -8.98
N VAL A 145 -0.67 -2.97 -10.30
CA VAL A 145 -1.46 -3.92 -11.11
C VAL A 145 -0.77 -5.27 -11.21
N LEU A 146 0.57 -5.31 -11.35
CA LEU A 146 1.32 -6.58 -11.34
C LEU A 146 1.17 -7.32 -10.01
N GLU A 147 1.23 -6.61 -8.88
CA GLU A 147 0.96 -7.16 -7.55
C GLU A 147 -0.42 -7.83 -7.48
N VAL A 148 -1.49 -7.13 -7.87
CA VAL A 148 -2.86 -7.68 -7.80
C VAL A 148 -3.09 -8.80 -8.83
N MET A 149 -2.32 -8.82 -9.92
CA MET A 149 -2.30 -9.94 -10.87
C MET A 149 -1.52 -11.16 -10.36
N ASN A 150 -0.99 -11.13 -9.14
CA ASN A 150 -0.15 -12.16 -8.53
C ASN A 150 1.18 -12.37 -9.30
N GLU A 151 1.70 -11.29 -9.89
CA GLU A 151 3.03 -11.24 -10.54
C GLU A 151 4.03 -10.47 -9.65
N LEU A 152 4.01 -10.74 -8.35
CA LEU A 152 4.81 -10.05 -7.33
C LEU A 152 6.33 -10.08 -7.63
N ASP A 153 6.87 -11.22 -8.06
CA ASP A 153 8.29 -11.34 -8.42
C ASP A 153 8.66 -10.37 -9.56
N ARG A 154 7.79 -10.23 -10.56
CA ARG A 154 8.01 -9.30 -11.68
C ARG A 154 7.89 -7.85 -11.24
N ALA A 155 6.92 -7.55 -10.37
CA ALA A 155 6.76 -6.22 -9.81
C ALA A 155 8.02 -5.81 -9.02
N LEU A 156 8.57 -6.73 -8.22
CA LEU A 156 9.82 -6.49 -7.49
C LEU A 156 11.01 -6.27 -8.42
N ASP A 157 11.21 -7.16 -9.40
CA ASP A 157 12.28 -7.01 -10.38
C ASP A 157 12.19 -5.65 -11.11
N GLU A 158 10.98 -5.23 -11.51
CA GLU A 158 10.71 -3.96 -12.19
C GLU A 158 10.94 -2.75 -11.28
N ALA A 159 10.52 -2.83 -10.02
CA ALA A 159 10.75 -1.77 -9.06
C ALA A 159 12.25 -1.59 -8.72
N TYR A 160 13.01 -2.67 -8.59
CA TYR A 160 14.46 -2.59 -8.32
C TYR A 160 15.24 -2.06 -9.52
N GLU A 161 14.95 -2.55 -10.73
CA GLU A 161 15.56 -2.01 -11.95
C GLU A 161 15.25 -0.52 -12.09
N TRP A 162 14.01 -0.11 -11.80
CA TRP A 162 13.64 1.30 -11.81
C TRP A 162 14.42 2.11 -10.76
N ALA A 163 14.58 1.59 -9.53
CA ALA A 163 15.32 2.24 -8.46
C ALA A 163 16.82 2.43 -8.74
N ASP A 164 17.40 1.60 -9.61
CA ASP A 164 18.80 1.70 -10.02
C ASP A 164 19.03 2.66 -11.20
N ASN A 165 17.95 3.16 -11.84
CA ASN A 165 18.05 4.14 -12.91
C ASN A 165 18.36 5.56 -12.39
N GLU A 166 19.19 6.29 -13.15
CA GLU A 166 19.47 7.69 -12.86
C GLU A 166 18.19 8.55 -12.89
N GLY A 167 17.99 9.35 -11.85
CA GLY A 167 16.81 10.22 -11.74
C GLY A 167 15.54 9.53 -11.26
N CYS A 168 15.63 8.27 -10.79
CA CYS A 168 14.49 7.60 -10.18
C CYS A 168 13.97 8.37 -8.94
N PRO A 169 12.66 8.63 -8.84
CA PRO A 169 12.09 9.32 -7.69
C PRO A 169 12.21 8.46 -6.42
N PRO A 170 12.51 9.07 -5.25
CA PRO A 170 12.59 8.34 -3.98
C PRO A 170 11.33 7.53 -3.65
N LEU A 171 10.17 7.94 -4.17
CA LEU A 171 8.88 7.28 -3.96
C LEU A 171 8.91 5.77 -4.27
N VAL A 172 9.77 5.32 -5.21
CA VAL A 172 9.94 3.90 -5.54
C VAL A 172 10.30 3.04 -4.33
N PHE A 173 11.03 3.60 -3.35
CA PHE A 173 11.45 2.84 -2.17
C PHE A 173 10.28 2.48 -1.25
N GLY A 174 9.23 3.32 -1.21
CA GLY A 174 7.98 2.97 -0.55
C GLY A 174 7.27 1.81 -1.27
N VAL A 175 7.26 1.82 -2.61
CA VAL A 175 6.67 0.75 -3.42
C VAL A 175 7.42 -0.57 -3.24
N ILE A 176 8.76 -0.55 -3.31
CA ILE A 176 9.59 -1.74 -3.04
C ILE A 176 9.32 -2.26 -1.63
N ALA A 177 9.22 -1.38 -0.64
CA ALA A 177 8.94 -1.79 0.73
C ALA A 177 7.60 -2.52 0.86
N GLN A 178 6.54 -2.02 0.23
CA GLN A 178 5.24 -2.66 0.19
C GLN A 178 5.30 -4.03 -0.49
N LEU A 179 5.94 -4.12 -1.67
CA LEU A 179 6.07 -5.37 -2.42
C LEU A 179 6.89 -6.43 -1.66
N GLU A 180 8.00 -6.04 -1.05
CA GLU A 180 8.85 -6.92 -0.23
C GLU A 180 8.08 -7.44 1.01
N ALA A 181 7.31 -6.57 1.66
CA ALA A 181 6.44 -6.97 2.75
C ALA A 181 5.34 -7.93 2.26
N GLY A 182 4.78 -7.70 1.07
CA GLY A 182 3.77 -8.54 0.42
C GLY A 182 4.24 -9.98 0.16
N VAL A 183 5.52 -10.17 -0.18
CA VAL A 183 6.15 -11.51 -0.30
C VAL A 183 6.69 -12.06 1.03
N GLY A 184 6.50 -11.34 2.14
CA GLY A 184 6.94 -11.73 3.47
C GLY A 184 8.42 -11.46 3.77
N ASN A 185 9.14 -10.75 2.90
CA ASN A 185 10.53 -10.34 3.12
C ASN A 185 10.62 -9.03 3.91
N LEU A 186 10.30 -9.10 5.21
CA LEU A 186 10.28 -7.92 6.08
C LEU A 186 11.63 -7.19 6.17
N ARG A 187 12.75 -7.91 6.00
CA ARG A 187 14.09 -7.29 6.00
C ARG A 187 14.37 -6.50 4.71
N GLY A 188 13.95 -7.03 3.56
CA GLY A 188 13.99 -6.30 2.30
C GLY A 188 13.15 -5.02 2.38
N ALA A 189 11.95 -5.12 2.95
CA ALA A 189 11.08 -3.98 3.16
C ALA A 189 11.71 -2.89 4.04
N LEU A 190 12.31 -3.26 5.17
CA LEU A 190 13.05 -2.32 6.02
C LEU A 190 14.24 -1.67 5.29
N SER A 191 15.00 -2.46 4.52
CA SER A 191 16.13 -1.93 3.75
C SER A 191 15.69 -0.93 2.68
N ALA A 192 14.54 -1.17 2.05
CA ALA A 192 13.96 -0.24 1.08
C ALA A 192 13.52 1.06 1.77
N LEU A 193 12.79 0.98 2.89
CA LEU A 193 12.41 2.16 3.67
C LEU A 193 13.62 2.95 4.17
N GLU A 194 14.72 2.30 4.58
CA GLU A 194 15.95 2.99 4.97
C GLU A 194 16.56 3.79 3.81
N ARG A 195 16.57 3.24 2.59
CA ARG A 195 17.00 3.97 1.39
C ARG A 195 16.06 5.13 1.09
N GLY A 196 14.75 4.92 1.19
CA GLY A 196 13.75 5.97 1.05
C GLY A 196 13.97 7.11 2.05
N LEU A 197 14.01 6.80 3.34
CA LEU A 197 14.19 7.76 4.43
C LEU A 197 15.57 8.45 4.40
N ALA A 198 16.58 7.86 3.77
CA ALA A 198 17.84 8.54 3.52
C ALA A 198 17.70 9.64 2.45
N ALA A 199 16.79 9.47 1.48
CA ALA A 199 16.49 10.44 0.44
C ALA A 199 15.44 11.48 0.88
N ASP A 200 14.44 11.07 1.64
CA ASP A 200 13.41 11.94 2.23
C ASP A 200 13.22 11.64 3.73
N PRO A 201 14.01 12.28 4.61
CA PRO A 201 13.99 12.02 6.05
C PRO A 201 12.70 12.47 6.77
N ASP A 202 11.87 13.29 6.14
CA ASP A 202 10.68 13.88 6.74
C ASP A 202 9.39 13.13 6.35
N ASN A 203 9.49 12.09 5.52
CA ASN A 203 8.36 11.28 5.09
C ASN A 203 7.76 10.48 6.26
N SER A 204 6.63 10.97 6.78
CA SER A 204 5.98 10.40 7.96
C SER A 204 5.33 9.04 7.70
N ASP A 205 4.82 8.81 6.49
CA ASP A 205 4.26 7.52 6.06
C ASP A 205 5.33 6.43 6.11
N TRP A 206 6.53 6.70 5.59
CA TRP A 206 7.64 5.75 5.65
C TRP A 206 8.13 5.50 7.08
N TRP A 207 8.13 6.52 7.94
CA TRP A 207 8.49 6.32 9.34
C TRP A 207 7.50 5.41 10.07
N ILE A 208 6.19 5.51 9.78
CA ILE A 208 5.22 4.64 10.43
C ILE A 208 5.25 3.21 9.87
N ASP A 209 5.41 3.04 8.56
CA ASP A 209 5.58 1.71 7.95
C ASP A 209 6.86 1.03 8.50
N TYR A 210 7.95 1.79 8.65
CA TYR A 210 9.20 1.31 9.24
C TYR A 210 8.99 0.90 10.71
N ALA A 211 8.18 1.64 11.45
CA ALA A 211 7.88 1.34 12.85
C ALA A 211 7.06 0.04 12.99
N GLU A 212 6.04 -0.15 12.16
CA GLU A 212 5.20 -1.34 12.14
C GLU A 212 5.99 -2.59 11.75
N LEU A 213 6.86 -2.51 10.74
CA LEU A 213 7.74 -3.61 10.35
C LEU A 213 8.73 -3.99 11.47
N ASN A 214 9.35 -3.00 12.14
CA ASN A 214 10.21 -3.29 13.29
C ASN A 214 9.43 -3.93 14.45
N MET A 215 8.17 -3.54 14.66
CA MET A 215 7.30 -4.18 15.66
C MET A 215 7.00 -5.64 15.32
N HIS A 216 6.79 -5.97 14.04
CA HIS A 216 6.63 -7.34 13.56
C HIS A 216 7.88 -8.20 13.74
N LEU A 217 9.07 -7.60 13.64
CA LEU A 217 10.34 -8.27 13.93
C LEU A 217 10.74 -8.27 15.41
N ASP A 218 9.90 -7.73 16.30
CA ASP A 218 10.18 -7.51 17.72
C ASP A 218 11.41 -6.62 18.01
N GLU A 219 11.81 -5.77 17.04
CA GLU A 219 12.85 -4.75 17.15
C GLU A 219 12.30 -3.47 17.84
N ARG A 220 11.84 -3.65 19.07
CA ARG A 220 11.10 -2.65 19.86
C ARG A 220 11.77 -1.27 19.96
N PRO A 221 13.10 -1.15 20.18
CA PRO A 221 13.74 0.17 20.25
C PRO A 221 13.67 0.96 18.94
N ASN A 222 13.74 0.28 17.81
CA ASN A 222 13.65 0.91 16.49
C ASN A 222 12.20 1.28 16.17
N ALA A 223 11.24 0.40 16.47
CA ALA A 223 9.81 0.67 16.32
C ALA A 223 9.39 1.95 17.06
N ILE A 224 9.77 2.09 18.33
CA ILE A 224 9.47 3.28 19.13
C ILE A 224 10.07 4.56 18.52
N ARG A 225 11.34 4.50 18.12
CA ARG A 225 12.05 5.66 17.57
C ARG A 225 11.39 6.14 16.28
N ALA A 226 11.00 5.20 15.42
CA ALA A 226 10.36 5.47 14.14
C ALA A 226 8.93 6.00 14.33
N ALA A 227 8.13 5.37 15.19
CA ALA A 227 6.80 5.87 15.55
C ALA A 227 6.88 7.29 16.12
N GLY A 228 7.89 7.57 16.93
CA GLY A 228 8.17 8.91 17.46
C GLY A 228 8.36 9.99 16.38
N LYS A 229 8.94 9.63 15.23
CA LYS A 229 9.09 10.55 14.09
C LYS A 229 7.78 10.73 13.32
N ALA A 230 7.01 9.66 13.14
CA ALA A 230 5.70 9.70 12.48
C ALA A 230 4.61 10.40 13.30
N LEU A 231 4.81 10.67 14.60
CA LEU A 231 3.83 11.35 15.46
C LEU A 231 3.58 12.83 15.08
N ALA A 232 4.44 13.46 14.30
CA ALA A 232 4.29 14.85 13.93
C ALA A 232 3.15 15.08 12.93
N ASP A 233 2.84 14.07 12.10
CA ASP A 233 1.81 14.15 11.07
C ASP A 233 0.46 13.61 11.60
N PRO A 234 -0.62 14.42 11.54
CA PRO A 234 -1.97 13.99 11.92
C PRO A 234 -2.49 12.76 11.17
N GLN A 235 -2.03 12.49 9.94
CA GLN A 235 -2.48 11.33 9.16
C GLN A 235 -1.92 10.01 9.71
N THR A 236 -0.70 10.04 10.24
CA THR A 236 -0.01 8.86 10.78
C THR A 236 -0.10 8.77 12.30
N GLU A 237 -0.54 9.83 12.98
CA GLU A 237 -0.58 9.93 14.45
C GLU A 237 -1.22 8.71 15.12
N ARG A 238 -2.41 8.32 14.67
CA ARG A 238 -3.15 7.19 15.27
C ARG A 238 -2.40 5.87 15.14
N ARG A 239 -1.81 5.62 13.98
CA ARG A 239 -0.98 4.42 13.73
C ARG A 239 0.27 4.46 14.62
N ALA A 240 0.93 5.62 14.73
CA ALA A 240 2.10 5.80 15.57
C ALA A 240 1.79 5.58 17.05
N VAL A 241 0.66 6.07 17.55
CA VAL A 241 0.19 5.81 18.92
C VAL A 241 -0.11 4.33 19.13
N ALA A 242 -0.71 3.64 18.16
CA ALA A 242 -0.95 2.21 18.25
C ALA A 242 0.38 1.42 18.41
N VAL A 243 1.39 1.74 17.60
CA VAL A 243 2.73 1.11 17.72
C VAL A 243 3.36 1.40 19.09
N LEU A 244 3.34 2.66 19.55
CA LEU A 244 3.89 3.01 20.86
C LEU A 244 3.18 2.30 22.01
N SER A 245 1.86 2.16 21.93
CA SER A 245 1.05 1.45 22.93
C SER A 245 1.39 -0.03 22.95
N GLU A 246 1.36 -0.70 21.79
CA GLU A 246 1.68 -2.13 21.66
C GLU A 246 3.10 -2.46 22.13
N VAL A 247 4.10 -1.66 21.73
CA VAL A 247 5.47 -1.86 22.21
C VAL A 247 5.58 -1.58 23.72
N GLY A 248 4.87 -0.57 24.21
CA GLY A 248 4.76 -0.26 25.63
C GLY A 248 4.17 -1.42 26.45
N GLU A 249 3.09 -2.05 25.97
CA GLU A 249 2.50 -3.24 26.57
C GLU A 249 3.49 -4.40 26.63
N ARG A 250 4.24 -4.65 25.55
CA ARG A 250 5.24 -5.73 25.52
C ARG A 250 6.35 -5.51 26.54
N TYR A 251 6.82 -4.27 26.70
CA TYR A 251 7.78 -3.94 27.75
C TYR A 251 7.18 -4.10 29.15
N TYR A 252 5.94 -3.65 29.35
CA TYR A 252 5.24 -3.82 30.62
C TYR A 252 5.08 -5.29 31.00
N ALA A 253 4.65 -6.14 30.06
CA ALA A 253 4.53 -7.58 30.24
C ALA A 253 5.88 -8.25 30.54
N GLY A 254 6.97 -7.72 29.98
CA GLY A 254 8.35 -8.12 30.29
C GLY A 254 8.92 -7.56 31.60
N ALA A 255 8.11 -6.86 32.40
CA ALA A 255 8.52 -6.14 33.61
C ALA A 255 9.60 -5.06 33.37
N GLN A 256 9.73 -4.58 32.13
CA GLN A 256 10.62 -3.50 31.71
C GLN A 256 9.87 -2.17 31.81
N TYR A 257 9.52 -1.78 33.04
CA TYR A 257 8.61 -0.65 33.29
C TYR A 257 9.19 0.71 32.89
N ALA A 258 10.52 0.87 32.92
CA ALA A 258 11.17 2.12 32.52
C ALA A 258 11.07 2.33 31.00
N GLU A 259 11.25 1.26 30.22
CA GLU A 259 11.13 1.24 28.77
C GLU A 259 9.67 1.42 28.33
N ALA A 260 8.73 0.76 29.02
CA ALA A 260 7.29 0.97 28.80
C ALA A 260 6.90 2.43 29.03
N LEU A 261 7.40 3.04 30.11
CA LEU A 261 7.19 4.45 30.41
C LEU A 261 7.82 5.37 29.35
N GLY A 262 8.99 4.98 28.82
CA GLY A 262 9.66 5.67 27.73
C GLY A 262 8.80 5.70 26.47
N ALA A 263 8.18 4.57 26.09
CA ALA A 263 7.26 4.48 24.96
C ALA A 263 6.06 5.43 25.12
N CYS A 264 5.40 5.43 26.30
CA CYS A 264 4.32 6.38 26.59
C CYS A 264 4.78 7.84 26.52
N SER A 265 5.97 8.14 27.02
CA SER A 265 6.47 9.51 27.11
C SER A 265 6.78 10.12 25.74
N LEU A 266 7.11 9.29 24.74
CA LEU A 266 7.29 9.74 23.36
C LEU A 266 6.00 10.22 22.70
N ALA A 267 4.84 9.75 23.15
CA ALA A 267 3.54 10.27 22.70
C ALA A 267 3.24 11.70 23.22
N GLN A 268 4.06 12.22 24.15
CA GLN A 268 3.93 13.58 24.69
C GLN A 268 2.52 13.86 25.22
N HIS A 269 1.83 14.89 24.72
CA HIS A 269 0.47 15.25 25.15
C HIS A 269 -0.61 14.26 24.70
N ARG A 270 -0.32 13.42 23.68
CA ARG A 270 -1.27 12.44 23.15
C ARG A 270 -1.54 11.29 24.11
N GLN A 271 -0.65 11.05 25.06
CA GLN A 271 -0.93 10.09 26.14
C GLN A 271 -2.18 10.47 26.98
N GLU A 272 -2.63 11.74 26.93
CA GLU A 272 -3.87 12.20 27.57
C GLU A 272 -5.08 12.19 26.61
N GLN A 273 -4.90 11.76 25.36
CA GLN A 273 -5.91 11.72 24.30
C GLN A 273 -6.30 10.30 23.90
N TYR A 274 -5.44 9.31 24.17
CA TYR A 274 -5.63 7.91 23.78
C TYR A 274 -5.74 7.03 25.02
N THR A 275 -6.82 6.26 25.11
CA THR A 275 -7.17 5.43 26.27
C THR A 275 -6.09 4.40 26.57
N GLU A 276 -5.57 3.74 25.54
CA GLU A 276 -4.52 2.72 25.64
C GLU A 276 -3.25 3.24 26.33
N LEU A 277 -2.79 4.43 25.98
CA LEU A 277 -1.62 5.06 26.60
C LEU A 277 -1.91 5.52 28.03
N ALA A 278 -3.06 6.15 28.27
CA ALA A 278 -3.46 6.59 29.61
C ALA A 278 -3.56 5.39 30.57
N TRP A 279 -4.15 4.29 30.09
CA TRP A 279 -4.30 3.06 30.85
C TRP A 279 -2.95 2.40 31.15
N LEU A 280 -2.06 2.29 30.16
CA LEU A 280 -0.71 1.77 30.36
C LEU A 280 0.06 2.58 31.40
N ARG A 281 -0.06 3.92 31.38
CA ARG A 281 0.57 4.78 32.39
C ARG A 281 -0.01 4.58 33.79
N ALA A 282 -1.30 4.36 33.93
CA ALA A 282 -1.92 4.04 35.21
C ALA A 282 -1.33 2.75 35.79
N ARG A 283 -1.24 1.68 34.99
CA ARG A 283 -0.66 0.40 35.40
C ARG A 283 0.81 0.49 35.77
N ILE A 284 1.63 1.19 34.98
CA ILE A 284 3.04 1.45 35.31
C ILE A 284 3.16 2.19 36.66
N SER A 285 2.33 3.21 36.88
CA SER A 285 2.34 3.99 38.13
C SER A 285 1.92 3.13 39.33
N ALA A 286 0.95 2.23 39.16
CA ALA A 286 0.52 1.29 40.20
C ALA A 286 1.66 0.36 40.63
N VAL A 287 2.41 -0.21 39.67
CA VAL A 287 3.58 -1.06 39.95
C VAL A 287 4.67 -0.28 40.69
N ASN A 288 4.90 0.98 40.30
CA ASN A 288 5.88 1.87 40.96
C ASN A 288 5.41 2.41 42.31
N GLN A 289 4.20 2.05 42.76
CA GLN A 289 3.58 2.54 44.01
C GLN A 289 3.39 4.07 44.04
N ASP A 290 3.32 4.71 42.87
CA ASP A 290 3.02 6.14 42.75
C ASP A 290 1.50 6.34 42.68
N ASN A 291 0.87 6.32 43.85
CA ASN A 291 -0.59 6.43 43.96
C ASN A 291 -1.15 7.73 43.37
N ASN A 292 -0.41 8.83 43.45
CA ASN A 292 -0.89 10.12 42.93
C ASN A 292 -0.95 10.11 41.40
N TYR A 293 0.13 9.64 40.75
CA TYR A 293 0.15 9.52 39.29
C TYR A 293 -0.78 8.43 38.79
N MET A 294 -0.87 7.30 39.49
CA MET A 294 -1.84 6.25 39.17
C MET A 294 -3.26 6.79 39.15
N ILE A 295 -3.70 7.49 40.21
CA ILE A 295 -5.05 8.08 40.27
C ILE A 295 -5.27 9.06 39.12
N LYS A 296 -4.30 9.97 38.84
CA LYS A 296 -4.38 10.90 37.70
C LYS A 296 -4.67 10.15 36.39
N TRP A 297 -3.88 9.12 36.09
CA TRP A 297 -4.00 8.39 34.84
C TRP A 297 -5.27 7.52 34.76
N LEU A 298 -5.74 6.98 35.88
CA LEU A 298 -7.04 6.30 35.94
C LEU A 298 -8.20 7.26 35.65
N GLU A 299 -8.16 8.48 36.19
CA GLU A 299 -9.17 9.50 35.91
C GLU A 299 -9.17 9.91 34.45
N ILE A 300 -8.00 10.11 33.83
CA ILE A 300 -7.87 10.39 32.39
C ILE A 300 -8.41 9.22 31.56
N THR A 301 -8.07 7.98 31.92
CA THR A 301 -8.57 6.77 31.22
C THR A 301 -10.10 6.75 31.25
N LEU A 302 -10.73 7.02 32.40
CA LEU A 302 -12.19 7.05 32.53
C LEU A 302 -12.85 8.30 31.92
N GLN A 303 -12.10 9.37 31.70
CA GLN A 303 -12.59 10.53 30.94
C GLN A 303 -12.66 10.20 29.45
N LEU A 304 -11.67 9.45 28.93
CA LEU A 304 -11.61 9.03 27.53
C LEU A 304 -12.57 7.85 27.24
N ASP A 305 -12.61 6.86 28.14
CA ASP A 305 -13.52 5.72 28.12
C ASP A 305 -14.19 5.52 29.49
N PRO A 306 -15.39 6.10 29.70
CA PRO A 306 -16.14 5.95 30.94
C PRO A 306 -16.54 4.51 31.27
N SER A 307 -16.54 3.62 30.28
CA SER A 307 -16.92 2.21 30.42
C SER A 307 -15.76 1.27 30.75
N HIS A 308 -14.53 1.79 30.88
CA HIS A 308 -13.35 0.98 31.14
C HIS A 308 -13.38 0.33 32.54
N GLU A 309 -13.89 -0.91 32.62
CA GLU A 309 -14.19 -1.60 33.89
C GLU A 309 -12.96 -1.71 34.80
N GLU A 310 -11.82 -2.15 34.27
CA GLU A 310 -10.58 -2.34 35.05
C GLU A 310 -10.09 -1.03 35.71
N ALA A 311 -10.22 0.10 35.00
CA ALA A 311 -9.84 1.40 35.53
C ALA A 311 -10.82 1.86 36.63
N GLN A 312 -12.12 1.56 36.49
CA GLN A 312 -13.10 1.84 37.54
C GLN A 312 -12.82 1.06 38.81
N GLU A 313 -12.52 -0.24 38.68
CA GLU A 313 -12.20 -1.12 39.80
C GLU A 313 -10.92 -0.68 40.51
N MET A 314 -9.86 -0.37 39.75
CA MET A 314 -8.59 0.10 40.31
C MET A 314 -8.71 1.45 41.02
N LEU A 315 -9.60 2.34 40.56
CA LEU A 315 -9.83 3.64 41.17
C LEU A 315 -10.77 3.59 42.39
N ALA A 316 -11.62 2.56 42.50
CA ALA A 316 -12.67 2.47 43.52
C ALA A 316 -12.17 2.62 44.98
N PRO A 317 -11.02 2.06 45.39
CA PRO A 317 -10.50 2.24 46.75
C PRO A 317 -10.11 3.69 47.08
N TYR A 318 -9.78 4.49 46.05
CA TYR A 318 -9.26 5.85 46.19
C TYR A 318 -10.33 6.93 46.04
N LYS A 319 -11.50 6.58 45.48
CA LYS A 319 -12.69 7.41 45.57
C LYS A 319 -13.07 7.50 47.05
N ARG A 320 -12.63 8.57 47.73
CA ARG A 320 -13.07 8.91 49.09
C ARG A 320 -14.58 8.66 49.14
N LYS A 321 -15.02 7.71 49.97
CA LYS A 321 -16.43 7.68 50.38
C LYS A 321 -16.70 9.10 50.86
N ARG A 322 -17.54 9.86 50.14
CA ARG A 322 -18.13 11.09 50.66
C ARG A 322 -19.05 10.68 51.82
N GLY A 323 -18.43 10.25 52.92
CA GLY A 323 -19.07 9.87 54.15
C GLY A 323 -19.35 11.15 54.91
N TRP A 324 -20.63 11.52 54.94
CA TRP A 324 -21.32 11.77 56.21
C TRP A 324 -20.60 12.67 57.21
N PHE A 325 -20.43 13.94 56.87
CA PHE A 325 -20.54 14.99 57.89
C PHE A 325 -21.77 15.84 57.55
N ARG A 326 -22.92 15.39 58.08
CA ARG A 326 -24.00 16.30 58.47
C ARG A 326 -23.52 17.01 59.73
N TRP A 327 -23.16 18.28 59.59
CA TRP A 327 -23.27 19.25 60.69
C TRP A 327 -24.52 20.08 60.40
#